data_AF-A0A3L8D931-F1
#
_entry.id   AF-A0A3L8D931-F1
#
_cell.length_a   1.000
_cell.length_b   1.000
_cell.length_c   1.000
_cell.angle_alpha   90.00
_cell.angle_beta   90.00
_cell.angle_gamma   90.00
#
_symmetry.space_group_name_H-M   'P 1'
#
loop_
_entity.id
_entity.type
_entity.pdbx_description
1 polymer ?
#
loop_
_entity_poly.entity_id
_entity_poly.type
_entity_poly.pdbx_seq_one_letter_code
_entity_poly.pdbx_strand_id
1 'polypeptide(L)'
;MPQWPKSVNEDTHNDFSTSSPTSSTSVRNKEEENLVQSPVLETQQEIENVKRNEEILKPYQERLIILTAGNTRILVKMVAALQLQMKSVMQRIDRITPTVKIISSIERIKSYLPLKSIEDIQNIETLLQEEDFVNEYKSFMQKVGGHTPTENIRNALTRIFSNDCGIKCSWKGRRQNFAICKLRLIK
;
A
#
# COMPACT_ATOMS: atom_id res chain seq x y z
N MET A 1 -3.64 15.01 -16.81
CA MET A 1 -2.22 14.75 -17.15
C MET A 1 -1.64 16.03 -17.73
N PRO A 2 -0.56 16.61 -17.18
CA PRO A 2 0.05 17.80 -17.76
C PRO A 2 1.09 17.39 -18.81
N GLN A 3 0.96 17.92 -20.03
CA GLN A 3 1.93 17.74 -21.11
C GLN A 3 3.03 18.82 -21.06
N TRP A 4 4.28 18.39 -21.24
CA TRP A 4 5.46 19.23 -21.44
C TRP A 4 5.58 19.67 -22.91
N PRO A 5 6.14 20.85 -23.23
CA PRO A 5 6.46 21.24 -24.60
C PRO A 5 7.81 20.67 -25.06
N LYS A 6 7.86 20.23 -26.33
CA LYS A 6 9.05 19.72 -27.03
C LYS A 6 9.82 20.88 -27.68
N SER A 7 11.15 20.84 -27.60
CA SER A 7 12.04 21.64 -28.45
C SER A 7 12.09 21.07 -29.88
N VAL A 8 12.45 21.90 -30.87
CA VAL A 8 13.41 21.61 -31.97
C VAL A 8 13.42 22.73 -33.03
N ASN A 9 14.63 23.26 -33.21
CA ASN A 9 15.41 23.71 -34.39
C ASN A 9 15.03 24.87 -35.33
N GLU A 10 16.07 25.73 -35.44
CA GLU A 10 16.67 26.47 -36.58
C GLU A 10 16.25 26.13 -38.02
N ASP A 11 16.18 27.20 -38.83
CA ASP A 11 16.66 27.36 -40.23
C ASP A 11 15.92 28.59 -40.85
N THR A 12 16.41 29.45 -41.73
CA THR A 12 17.71 29.89 -42.28
C THR A 12 17.40 31.12 -43.19
N HIS A 13 18.47 31.82 -43.61
CA HIS A 13 18.61 32.61 -44.84
C HIS A 13 17.99 34.02 -44.97
N ASN A 14 18.87 35.00 -45.20
CA ASN A 14 18.69 35.95 -46.31
C ASN A 14 20.02 36.54 -46.83
N ASP A 15 20.48 35.99 -47.95
CA ASP A 15 21.06 36.56 -49.18
C ASP A 15 21.88 37.87 -49.22
N PHE A 16 23.20 37.67 -49.43
CA PHE A 16 24.11 38.10 -50.52
C PHE A 16 23.85 39.35 -51.42
N SER A 17 24.95 40.12 -51.58
CA SER A 17 25.42 40.98 -52.74
C SER A 17 24.89 42.41 -52.86
N THR A 18 25.64 43.45 -53.29
CA THR A 18 26.68 43.56 -54.35
C THR A 18 27.58 44.82 -54.20
N SER A 19 28.78 44.75 -54.82
CA SER A 19 29.54 45.79 -55.57
C SER A 19 30.36 46.92 -54.89
N SER A 20 31.68 46.86 -55.13
CA SER A 20 32.73 47.93 -55.16
C SER A 20 32.62 48.79 -56.47
N PRO A 21 33.48 49.82 -56.80
CA PRO A 21 34.79 50.20 -56.23
C PRO A 21 35.20 51.72 -56.23
N THR A 22 36.43 51.96 -55.77
CA THR A 22 37.40 53.05 -56.11
C THR A 22 37.16 54.49 -55.64
N SER A 23 38.07 55.00 -54.79
CA SER A 23 39.18 55.85 -55.26
C SER A 23 40.12 56.24 -54.11
N SER A 24 41.42 56.15 -54.42
CA SER A 24 42.58 56.61 -53.66
C SER A 24 42.47 58.06 -53.17
N THR A 25 43.00 58.35 -51.97
CA THR A 25 44.03 59.39 -51.76
C THR A 25 44.70 59.17 -50.39
N SER A 26 46.02 59.35 -50.43
CA SER A 26 47.01 59.14 -49.38
C SER A 26 47.12 60.34 -48.41
N VAL A 27 47.76 60.06 -47.27
CA VAL A 27 48.44 60.98 -46.32
C VAL A 27 47.55 61.75 -45.33
N ARG A 28 47.65 61.41 -44.02
CA ARG A 28 48.48 62.11 -43.00
C ARG A 28 47.85 62.10 -41.59
N ASN A 29 48.54 61.40 -40.69
CA ASN A 29 48.79 61.64 -39.25
C ASN A 29 47.71 62.18 -38.29
N LYS A 30 47.55 61.38 -37.22
CA LYS A 30 47.54 61.72 -35.79
C LYS A 30 46.42 62.63 -35.28
N GLU A 31 45.52 62.04 -34.50
CA GLU A 31 45.19 62.39 -33.11
C GLU A 31 43.82 61.80 -32.77
N GLU A 32 43.78 60.66 -32.08
CA GLU A 32 42.61 60.30 -31.27
C GLU A 32 43.10 59.75 -29.94
N GLU A 33 43.00 60.62 -28.93
CA GLU A 33 43.03 60.28 -27.51
C GLU A 33 41.97 59.21 -27.24
N ASN A 34 42.38 57.96 -27.05
CA ASN A 34 41.49 56.96 -26.47
C ASN A 34 41.70 56.95 -24.95
N LEU A 35 40.80 57.67 -24.29
CA LEU A 35 40.61 57.73 -22.85
C LEU A 35 40.40 56.30 -22.32
N VAL A 36 41.31 55.84 -21.47
CA VAL A 36 41.24 54.53 -20.81
C VAL A 36 39.98 54.48 -19.93
N GLN A 37 38.93 53.76 -20.35
CA GLN A 37 37.85 53.35 -19.46
C GLN A 37 38.47 52.43 -18.39
N SER A 38 38.48 52.87 -17.13
CA SER A 38 39.09 52.14 -16.02
C SER A 38 38.23 50.91 -15.64
N PRO A 39 38.81 49.69 -15.50
CA PRO A 39 38.10 48.45 -15.16
C PRO A 39 37.39 48.46 -13.78
N VAL A 40 37.62 49.50 -12.98
CA VAL A 40 36.97 49.71 -11.68
C VAL A 40 35.52 50.21 -11.80
N LEU A 41 35.18 50.91 -12.89
CA LEU A 41 33.82 51.46 -13.09
C LEU A 41 32.83 50.39 -13.60
N GLU A 42 33.27 49.50 -14.49
CA GLU A 42 32.44 48.39 -14.98
C GLU A 42 32.08 47.41 -13.86
N THR A 43 33.03 47.12 -12.97
CA THR A 43 32.81 46.26 -11.79
C THR A 43 31.86 46.90 -10.76
N GLN A 44 31.88 48.23 -10.59
CA GLN A 44 30.94 48.93 -9.71
C GLN A 44 29.51 48.90 -10.26
N GLN A 45 29.34 49.04 -11.57
CA GLN A 45 28.04 49.01 -12.22
C GLN A 45 27.43 47.60 -12.22
N GLU A 46 28.25 46.55 -12.38
CA GLU A 46 27.81 45.17 -12.18
C GLU A 46 27.36 44.90 -10.73
N ILE A 47 28.09 45.40 -9.74
CA ILE A 47 27.71 45.28 -8.32
C ILE A 47 26.36 45.96 -8.04
N GLU A 48 26.12 47.15 -8.60
CA GLU A 48 24.84 47.84 -8.46
C GLU A 48 23.69 47.10 -9.14
N ASN A 49 23.94 46.54 -10.33
CA ASN A 49 22.94 45.74 -11.05
C ASN A 49 22.59 44.45 -10.29
N VAL A 50 23.57 43.78 -9.67
CA VAL A 50 23.32 42.61 -8.82
C VAL A 50 22.50 42.99 -7.59
N LYS A 51 22.82 44.09 -6.90
CA LYS A 51 22.04 44.58 -5.75
C LYS A 51 20.60 44.90 -6.13
N ARG A 52 20.39 45.57 -7.27
CA ARG A 52 19.05 45.90 -7.78
C ARG A 52 18.26 44.62 -8.10
N ASN A 53 18.89 43.64 -8.73
CA ASN A 53 18.26 42.35 -9.02
C ASN A 53 17.91 41.57 -7.75
N GLU A 54 18.74 41.65 -6.71
CA GLU A 54 18.47 41.06 -5.40
C GLU A 54 17.26 41.73 -4.72
N GLU A 55 17.16 43.06 -4.78
CA GLU A 55 16.01 43.82 -4.27
C GLU A 55 14.71 43.48 -5.00
N ILE A 56 14.77 43.25 -6.32
CA ILE A 56 13.62 42.81 -7.11
C ILE A 56 13.21 41.38 -6.74
N LEU A 57 14.16 40.48 -6.45
CA LEU A 57 13.89 39.06 -6.22
C LEU A 57 13.41 38.75 -4.79
N LYS A 58 13.87 39.51 -3.79
CA LYS A 58 13.49 39.38 -2.37
C LYS A 58 11.99 39.23 -2.11
N PRO A 59 11.10 40.10 -2.62
CA PRO A 59 9.66 39.99 -2.34
C PRO A 59 9.03 38.72 -2.92
N TYR A 60 9.53 38.23 -4.06
CA TYR A 60 9.07 36.97 -4.64
C TYR A 60 9.50 35.78 -3.79
N GLN A 61 10.75 35.77 -3.31
CA GLN A 61 11.24 34.72 -2.41
C GLN A 61 10.45 34.70 -1.10
N GLU A 62 10.19 35.86 -0.50
CA GLU A 62 9.44 35.97 0.75
C GLU A 62 7.99 35.47 0.58
N ARG A 63 7.33 35.83 -0.53
CA ARG A 63 6.00 35.31 -0.85
C ARG A 63 5.99 33.79 -1.04
N LEU A 64 7.00 33.24 -1.73
CA LEU A 64 7.13 31.79 -1.92
C LEU A 64 7.36 31.06 -0.59
N ILE A 65 8.17 31.62 0.30
CA ILE A 65 8.42 31.06 1.64
C ILE A 65 7.13 31.03 2.45
N ILE A 66 6.36 32.12 2.48
CA ILE A 66 5.09 32.20 3.21
C ILE A 66 4.09 31.18 2.67
N LEU A 67 3.94 31.09 1.34
CA LEU A 67 3.02 30.15 0.71
C LEU A 67 3.42 28.71 1.01
N THR A 68 4.70 28.40 0.90
CA THR A 68 5.24 27.07 1.18
C THR A 68 5.03 26.70 2.64
N ALA A 69 5.35 27.59 3.58
CA ALA A 69 5.15 27.36 5.01
C ALA A 69 3.66 27.13 5.36
N GLY A 70 2.76 27.89 4.74
CA GLY A 70 1.31 27.71 4.90
C GLY A 70 0.83 26.35 4.41
N ASN A 71 1.24 25.96 3.20
CA ASN A 71 0.90 24.66 2.61
C ASN A 71 1.49 23.50 3.44
N THR A 72 2.74 23.60 3.87
CA THR A 72 3.37 22.59 4.74
C THR A 72 2.60 22.43 6.05
N ARG A 73 2.17 23.53 6.67
CA ARG A 73 1.37 23.47 7.91
C ARG A 73 0.04 22.74 7.71
N ILE A 74 -0.62 22.97 6.58
CA ILE A 74 -1.88 22.27 6.24
C ILE A 74 -1.62 20.78 6.03
N LEU A 75 -0.58 20.43 5.26
CA LEU A 75 -0.21 19.04 5.01
C LEU A 75 0.12 18.29 6.30
N VAL A 76 0.86 18.90 7.22
CA VAL A 76 1.16 18.29 8.53
C VAL A 76 -0.12 17.97 9.31
N LYS A 77 -1.10 18.88 9.32
CA LYS A 77 -2.40 18.64 9.98
C LYS A 77 -3.17 17.50 9.31
N MET A 78 -3.18 17.45 7.98
CA MET A 78 -3.84 16.37 7.22
C MET A 78 -3.18 15.02 7.50
N VAL A 79 -1.84 14.95 7.50
CA VAL A 79 -1.10 13.73 7.83
C VAL A 79 -1.41 13.26 9.24
N ALA A 80 -1.47 14.17 10.22
CA ALA A 80 -1.84 13.82 11.59
C ALA A 80 -3.26 13.25 11.68
N ALA A 81 -4.23 13.84 10.96
CA ALA A 81 -5.60 13.32 10.90
C ALA A 81 -5.65 11.91 10.29
N LEU A 82 -4.93 11.69 9.19
CA LEU A 82 -4.84 10.37 8.55
C LEU A 82 -4.17 9.33 9.46
N GLN A 83 -3.13 9.71 10.22
CA GLN A 83 -2.49 8.81 11.19
C GLN A 83 -3.46 8.39 12.29
N LEU A 84 -4.30 9.30 12.79
CA LEU A 84 -5.32 8.97 13.80
C LEU A 84 -6.38 8.03 13.23
N GLN A 85 -6.85 8.29 12.01
CA GLN A 85 -7.78 7.40 11.32
C GLN A 85 -7.17 6.01 11.09
N MET A 86 -5.92 5.93 10.64
CA MET A 86 -5.21 4.68 10.44
C MET A 86 -5.08 3.88 11.75
N LYS A 87 -4.66 4.53 12.85
CA LYS A 87 -4.59 3.89 14.17
C LYS A 87 -5.95 3.34 14.63
N SER A 88 -7.02 4.10 14.41
CA SER A 88 -8.39 3.64 14.73
C SER A 88 -8.78 2.42 13.90
N VAL A 89 -8.47 2.41 12.60
CA VAL A 89 -8.72 1.27 11.71
C VAL A 89 -7.93 0.04 12.17
N MET A 90 -6.64 0.20 12.48
CA MET A 90 -5.80 -0.90 13.00
C MET A 90 -6.38 -1.50 14.28
N GLN A 91 -6.78 -0.68 15.25
CA GLN A 91 -7.42 -1.17 16.49
C GLN A 91 -8.72 -1.92 16.24
N ARG A 92 -9.53 -1.47 15.27
CA ARG A 92 -10.76 -2.18 14.89
C ARG A 92 -10.44 -3.53 14.25
N ILE A 93 -9.41 -3.59 13.41
CA ILE A 93 -8.92 -4.85 12.82
C ILE A 93 -8.46 -5.79 13.92
N ASP A 94 -7.65 -5.33 14.88
CA ASP A 94 -7.16 -6.20 15.97
C ASP A 94 -8.30 -6.81 16.80
N ARG A 95 -9.39 -6.05 17.00
CA ARG A 95 -10.59 -6.56 17.69
C ARG A 95 -11.38 -7.58 16.87
N ILE A 96 -11.42 -7.41 15.55
CA ILE A 96 -12.24 -8.24 14.64
C ILE A 96 -11.48 -9.50 14.18
N THR A 97 -10.18 -9.41 13.99
CA THR A 97 -9.28 -10.48 13.54
C THR A 97 -9.51 -11.82 14.26
N PRO A 98 -9.55 -11.90 15.60
CA PRO A 98 -9.79 -13.18 16.28
C PRO A 98 -11.17 -13.75 15.96
N THR A 99 -12.20 -12.91 15.86
CA THR A 99 -13.56 -13.33 15.51
C THR A 99 -13.62 -13.87 14.08
N VAL A 100 -12.98 -13.18 13.13
CA VAL A 100 -12.92 -13.61 11.73
C VAL A 100 -12.16 -14.93 11.59
N LYS A 101 -11.01 -15.07 12.27
CA LYS A 101 -10.24 -16.33 12.29
C LYS A 101 -11.08 -17.48 12.84
N ILE A 102 -11.84 -17.26 13.91
CA ILE A 102 -12.76 -18.27 14.46
C ILE A 102 -13.86 -18.62 13.44
N ILE A 103 -14.46 -17.63 12.78
CA ILE A 103 -15.52 -17.87 11.77
C ILE A 103 -14.98 -18.68 10.60
N SER A 104 -13.84 -18.30 10.03
CA SER A 104 -13.22 -19.01 8.89
C SER A 104 -12.85 -20.45 9.25
N SER A 105 -12.30 -20.66 10.45
CA SER A 105 -11.97 -21.99 10.96
C SER A 105 -13.20 -22.89 11.08
N ILE A 106 -14.35 -22.33 11.50
CA ILE A 106 -15.61 -23.08 11.59
C ILE A 106 -16.17 -23.42 10.22
N GLU A 107 -16.07 -22.51 9.26
CA GLU A 107 -16.50 -22.77 7.88
C GLU A 107 -15.70 -23.92 7.27
N ARG A 108 -14.39 -23.97 7.51
CA ARG A 108 -13.54 -25.09 7.12
C ARG A 108 -14.02 -26.41 7.75
N ILE A 109 -14.29 -26.46 9.06
CA ILE A 109 -14.79 -27.69 9.70
C ILE A 109 -16.16 -28.12 9.14
N LYS A 110 -17.04 -27.16 8.86
CA LYS A 110 -18.38 -27.43 8.31
C LYS A 110 -18.36 -28.05 6.92
N SER A 111 -17.29 -27.89 6.13
CA SER A 111 -17.22 -28.52 4.81
C SER A 111 -17.00 -30.03 4.88
N TYR A 112 -16.46 -30.53 5.99
CA TYR A 112 -16.22 -31.97 6.22
C TYR A 112 -17.37 -32.66 6.97
N LEU A 113 -18.26 -31.90 7.62
CA LEU A 113 -19.33 -32.43 8.46
C LEU A 113 -20.72 -32.19 7.83
N PRO A 114 -21.70 -33.09 8.02
CA PRO A 114 -21.61 -34.36 8.74
C PRO A 114 -20.95 -35.45 7.89
N LEU A 115 -20.24 -36.37 8.57
CA LEU A 115 -19.58 -37.53 7.96
C LEU A 115 -20.62 -38.52 7.45
N LYS A 116 -20.52 -38.92 6.18
CA LYS A 116 -21.52 -39.75 5.49
C LYS A 116 -21.08 -41.20 5.34
N SER A 117 -19.78 -41.47 5.37
CA SER A 117 -19.24 -42.82 5.26
C SER A 117 -18.11 -43.08 6.26
N ILE A 118 -17.62 -44.34 6.29
CA ILE A 118 -16.48 -44.72 7.13
C ILE A 118 -15.18 -44.14 6.58
N GLU A 119 -15.09 -43.99 5.25
CA GLU A 119 -13.98 -43.32 4.57
C GLU A 119 -13.88 -41.85 5.00
N ASP A 120 -15.02 -41.14 5.13
CA ASP A 120 -15.04 -39.78 5.66
C ASP A 120 -14.46 -39.70 7.08
N ILE A 121 -14.75 -40.70 7.92
CA ILE A 121 -14.18 -40.80 9.27
C ILE A 121 -12.66 -40.96 9.21
N GLN A 122 -12.15 -41.81 8.32
CA GLN A 122 -10.71 -42.03 8.18
C GLN A 122 -10.00 -40.78 7.64
N ASN A 123 -10.63 -40.07 6.71
CA ASN A 123 -10.12 -38.81 6.16
C ASN A 123 -10.02 -37.74 7.25
N ILE A 124 -11.08 -37.54 8.05
CA ILE A 124 -11.05 -36.53 9.11
C ILE A 124 -10.08 -36.92 10.25
N GLU A 125 -9.92 -38.21 10.57
CA GLU A 125 -8.91 -38.67 11.54
C GLU A 125 -7.48 -38.37 11.10
N THR A 126 -7.23 -38.35 9.79
CA THR A 126 -5.93 -37.98 9.23
C THR A 126 -5.71 -36.47 9.36
N LEU A 127 -6.75 -35.66 9.13
CA LEU A 127 -6.70 -34.21 9.36
C LEU A 127 -6.54 -33.85 10.84
N LEU A 128 -7.12 -34.65 11.75
CA LEU A 128 -6.95 -34.52 13.21
C LEU A 128 -5.54 -34.93 13.71
N GLN A 129 -4.59 -35.16 12.80
CA GLN A 129 -3.15 -35.18 13.12
C GLN A 129 -2.55 -33.77 13.11
N GLU A 130 -3.13 -32.83 12.37
CA GLU A 130 -2.67 -31.45 12.26
C GLU A 130 -3.17 -30.64 13.46
N GLU A 131 -2.26 -29.98 14.18
CA GLU A 131 -2.60 -29.21 15.38
C GLU A 131 -3.57 -28.06 15.09
N ASP A 132 -3.39 -27.38 13.96
CA ASP A 132 -4.30 -26.33 13.52
C ASP A 132 -5.73 -26.86 13.36
N PHE A 133 -5.92 -27.96 12.63
CA PHE A 133 -7.24 -28.55 12.41
C PHE A 133 -7.89 -29.02 13.73
N VAL A 134 -7.10 -29.55 14.66
CA VAL A 134 -7.59 -29.91 16.02
C VAL A 134 -8.12 -28.68 16.76
N ASN A 135 -7.43 -27.54 16.70
CA ASN A 135 -7.86 -26.31 17.36
C ASN A 135 -9.13 -25.73 16.71
N GLU A 136 -9.25 -25.81 15.39
CA GLU A 136 -10.46 -25.43 14.66
C GLU A 136 -11.65 -26.32 15.05
N TYR A 137 -11.44 -27.63 15.11
CA TYR A 137 -12.45 -28.60 15.51
C TYR A 137 -12.92 -28.40 16.96
N LYS A 138 -11.99 -28.15 17.90
CA LYS A 138 -12.34 -27.80 19.29
C LYS A 138 -13.21 -26.54 19.36
N SER A 139 -12.85 -25.51 18.59
CA SER A 139 -13.61 -24.26 18.52
C SER A 139 -15.02 -24.47 17.94
N PHE A 140 -15.14 -25.35 16.94
CA PHE A 140 -16.44 -25.78 16.42
C PHE A 140 -17.28 -26.49 17.48
N MET A 141 -16.70 -27.47 18.19
CA MET A 141 -17.40 -28.26 19.21
C MET A 141 -17.89 -27.41 20.39
N GLN A 142 -17.13 -26.41 20.81
CA GLN A 142 -17.53 -25.45 21.84
C GLN A 142 -18.80 -24.66 21.46
N LYS A 143 -19.11 -24.49 20.17
CA LYS A 143 -20.30 -23.77 19.70
C LYS A 143 -21.56 -24.62 19.59
N VAL A 144 -21.44 -25.95 19.58
CA VAL A 144 -22.60 -26.83 19.40
C VAL A 144 -23.56 -26.71 20.58
N GLY A 145 -23.03 -26.75 21.81
CA GLY A 145 -23.75 -26.49 23.05
C GLY A 145 -24.95 -27.40 23.34
N GLY A 146 -25.60 -27.14 24.47
CA GLY A 146 -26.80 -27.81 24.96
C GLY A 146 -27.12 -27.32 26.37
N HIS A 147 -28.39 -27.36 26.80
CA HIS A 147 -28.75 -26.93 28.15
C HIS A 147 -28.31 -27.96 29.19
N THR A 148 -28.29 -29.24 28.80
CA THR A 148 -27.81 -30.35 29.63
C THR A 148 -26.63 -31.08 28.97
N PRO A 149 -25.82 -31.81 29.74
CA PRO A 149 -24.74 -32.65 29.19
C PRO A 149 -25.26 -33.65 28.14
N THR A 150 -26.43 -34.22 28.37
CA THR A 150 -27.09 -35.16 27.44
C THR A 150 -27.45 -34.50 26.11
N GLU A 151 -28.00 -33.29 26.16
CA GLU A 151 -28.30 -32.51 24.95
C GLU A 151 -27.03 -32.11 24.20
N ASN A 152 -25.98 -31.70 24.92
CA ASN A 152 -24.71 -31.33 24.30
C ASN A 152 -24.10 -32.51 23.52
N ILE A 153 -24.08 -33.70 24.12
CA ILE A 153 -23.59 -34.92 23.45
C ILE A 153 -24.47 -35.27 22.24
N ARG A 154 -25.80 -35.23 22.40
CA ARG A 154 -26.74 -35.49 21.29
C ARG A 154 -26.52 -34.51 20.15
N ASN A 155 -26.38 -33.22 20.46
CA ASN A 155 -26.14 -32.19 19.47
C ASN A 155 -24.79 -32.43 18.79
N ALA A 156 -23.70 -32.59 19.54
CA ALA A 156 -22.37 -32.87 19.00
C ALA A 156 -22.39 -34.04 18.01
N LEU A 157 -22.91 -35.19 18.42
CA LEU A 157 -22.93 -36.39 17.58
C LEU A 157 -23.79 -36.21 16.32
N THR A 158 -24.92 -35.49 16.40
CA THR A 158 -25.77 -35.22 15.23
C THR A 158 -25.17 -34.20 14.26
N ARG A 159 -24.21 -33.37 14.70
CA ARG A 159 -23.45 -32.49 13.79
C ARG A 159 -22.26 -33.23 13.17
N ILE A 160 -21.66 -34.18 13.89
CA ILE A 160 -20.48 -34.92 13.43
C ILE A 160 -20.88 -36.02 12.44
N PHE A 161 -21.86 -36.86 12.78
CA PHE A 161 -22.22 -38.04 12.00
C PHE A 161 -23.56 -37.83 11.30
N SER A 162 -23.65 -38.23 10.03
CA SER A 162 -24.94 -38.39 9.37
C SER A 162 -25.66 -39.62 9.94
N ASN A 163 -26.98 -39.71 9.76
CA ASN A 163 -27.74 -40.90 10.16
C ASN A 163 -27.22 -42.16 9.46
N ASP A 164 -26.92 -42.06 8.16
CA ASP A 164 -26.44 -43.18 7.33
C ASP A 164 -25.06 -43.69 7.78
N CYS A 165 -24.20 -42.79 8.26
CA CYS A 165 -22.91 -43.15 8.85
C CYS A 165 -23.10 -43.72 10.26
N GLY A 166 -23.97 -43.10 11.05
CA GLY A 166 -24.25 -43.48 12.44
C GLY A 166 -24.74 -44.92 12.59
N ILE A 167 -25.60 -45.41 11.69
CA ILE A 167 -26.10 -46.80 11.73
C ILE A 167 -24.99 -47.84 11.47
N LYS A 168 -23.94 -47.47 10.74
CA LYS A 168 -22.76 -48.32 10.46
C LYS A 168 -21.73 -48.27 11.58
N CYS A 169 -21.89 -47.35 12.53
CA CYS A 169 -20.98 -47.14 13.64
C CYS A 169 -21.53 -47.77 14.93
N SER A 170 -20.64 -48.04 15.87
CA SER A 170 -21.00 -48.34 17.26
C SER A 170 -19.86 -47.97 18.18
N TRP A 171 -20.15 -47.76 19.47
CA TRP A 171 -19.11 -47.33 20.42
C TRP A 171 -17.91 -48.29 20.45
N LYS A 172 -18.15 -49.60 20.59
CA LYS A 172 -17.09 -50.64 20.71
C LYS A 172 -16.91 -51.51 19.46
N GLY A 173 -17.60 -51.24 18.36
CA GLY A 173 -17.56 -52.07 17.15
C GLY A 173 -18.38 -53.37 17.24
N ARG A 174 -19.50 -53.36 17.97
CA ARG A 174 -20.36 -54.55 18.10
C ARG A 174 -21.18 -54.78 16.84
N ARG A 175 -21.57 -56.04 16.60
CA ARG A 175 -22.40 -56.45 15.44
C ARG A 175 -21.79 -56.06 14.09
N GLN A 176 -20.47 -56.17 13.97
CA GLN A 176 -19.70 -55.80 12.76
C GLN A 176 -19.76 -54.31 12.38
N ASN A 177 -20.22 -53.44 13.29
CA ASN A 177 -20.17 -51.99 13.08
C ASN A 177 -18.76 -51.44 13.28
N PHE A 178 -18.48 -50.29 12.69
CA PHE A 178 -17.23 -49.56 12.88
C PHE A 178 -17.11 -49.02 14.32
N ALA A 179 -15.96 -49.22 14.97
CA ALA A 179 -15.73 -48.83 16.36
C ALA A 179 -15.28 -47.37 16.46
N ILE A 180 -16.07 -46.53 17.14
CA ILE A 180 -15.72 -45.10 17.27
C ILE A 180 -14.90 -44.77 18.52
N CYS A 181 -14.91 -45.61 19.58
CA CYS A 181 -14.26 -45.32 20.87
C CYS A 181 -12.75 -44.98 20.80
N LYS A 182 -12.07 -45.36 19.71
CA LYS A 182 -10.62 -45.16 19.54
C LYS A 182 -10.27 -43.90 18.77
N LEU A 183 -11.23 -43.31 18.06
CA LEU A 183 -11.06 -42.13 17.20
C LEU A 183 -10.67 -40.90 18.02
N ARG A 184 -9.86 -40.01 17.44
CA ARG A 184 -9.55 -38.70 18.01
C ARG A 184 -10.75 -37.77 17.95
N LEU A 185 -11.60 -37.93 16.94
CA LEU A 185 -12.81 -37.14 16.70
C LEU A 185 -13.75 -37.07 17.92
N ILE A 186 -13.73 -38.10 18.78
CA ILE A 186 -14.61 -38.22 19.95
C ILE A 186 -13.88 -38.20 21.29
N LYS A 187 -12.56 -37.95 21.29
CA LYS A 187 -11.72 -37.83 22.49
C LYS A 187 -11.53 -36.37 22.87
#